data_AF-A0A1Y1K8N9-F1
#
_entry.id   AF-A0A1Y1K8N9-F1
#
_cell.length_a   1.000
_cell.length_b   1.000
_cell.length_c   1.000
_cell.angle_alpha   90.00
_cell.angle_beta   90.00
_cell.angle_gamma   90.00
#
_symmetry.space_group_name_H-M   'P 1'
#
loop_
_entity.id
_entity.type
_entity.pdbx_description
1 polymer ?
#
loop_
_entity_poly.entity_id
_entity_poly.type
_entity_poly.pdbx_seq_one_letter_code
_entity_poly.pdbx_strand_id
1 'polypeptide(L)'
;ESGARQRIIFDFFELTAAIAAHGKTNGFGGRQLPRMAAWWAFEQKDTGSGFDGGYKAWQKAADATTHLFFSYLRSLTPEEGLTGITLLPRSLEKLLNETEYPPITPPTLVSKTNKLVMLVDTVSPTPF
;
A
#
# COMPACT_ATOMS: atom_id res chain seq x y z
N GLU A 1 25.18 -9.22 5.20
CA GLU A 1 23.83 -8.68 5.47
C GLU A 1 22.86 -9.82 5.79
N SER A 2 21.86 -9.56 6.63
CA SER A 2 21.04 -10.57 7.30
C SER A 2 20.02 -11.22 6.35
N GLY A 3 20.26 -12.47 5.93
CA GLY A 3 19.31 -13.25 5.13
C GLY A 3 17.93 -13.39 5.79
N ALA A 4 17.85 -13.29 7.12
CA ALA A 4 16.59 -13.25 7.85
C ALA A 4 15.75 -12.02 7.50
N ARG A 5 16.37 -10.83 7.35
CA ARG A 5 15.65 -9.60 6.94
C ARG A 5 15.08 -9.74 5.54
N GLN A 6 15.85 -10.29 4.60
CA GLN A 6 15.39 -10.54 3.25
C GLN A 6 14.18 -11.47 3.26
N ARG A 7 14.24 -12.59 4.00
CA ARG A 7 13.15 -13.55 4.10
C ARG A 7 11.87 -12.93 4.65
N ILE A 8 11.96 -12.13 5.72
CA ILE A 8 10.81 -11.41 6.28
C ILE A 8 10.14 -10.51 5.23
N ILE A 9 10.92 -9.81 4.40
CA ILE A 9 10.40 -8.93 3.35
C ILE A 9 9.67 -9.73 2.28
N PHE A 10 10.25 -10.85 1.82
CA PHE A 10 9.61 -11.73 0.84
C PHE A 10 8.33 -12.35 1.40
N ASP A 11 8.38 -12.94 2.60
CA ASP A 11 7.22 -13.55 3.26
C ASP A 11 6.09 -12.53 3.48
N PHE A 12 6.43 -11.28 3.80
CA PHE A 12 5.46 -10.18 3.94
C PHE A 12 4.73 -9.87 2.63
N PHE A 13 5.46 -9.76 1.51
CA PHE A 13 4.84 -9.50 0.21
C PHE A 13 4.15 -10.74 -0.38
N GLU A 14 4.61 -11.95 -0.06
CA GLU A 14 3.92 -13.20 -0.37
C GLU A 14 2.54 -13.24 0.29
N LEU A 15 2.47 -12.99 1.60
CA LEU A 15 1.20 -12.90 2.33
C LEU A 15 0.29 -11.81 1.74
N THR A 16 0.85 -10.64 1.46
CA THR A 16 0.12 -9.52 0.86
C THR A 16 -0.45 -9.90 -0.52
N ALA A 17 0.33 -10.59 -1.35
CA ALA A 17 -0.11 -11.06 -2.65
C ALA A 17 -1.21 -12.11 -2.53
N ALA A 18 -1.07 -13.06 -1.61
CA ALA A 18 -2.09 -14.07 -1.34
C ALA A 18 -3.44 -13.44 -0.97
N ILE A 19 -3.46 -12.47 -0.06
CA ILE A 19 -4.69 -11.74 0.32
C ILE A 19 -5.24 -10.96 -0.87
N ALA A 20 -4.39 -10.24 -1.62
CA ALA A 20 -4.79 -9.46 -2.78
C ALA A 20 -5.36 -10.31 -3.94
N ALA A 21 -4.90 -11.55 -4.10
CA ALA A 21 -5.41 -12.48 -5.10
C ALA A 21 -6.91 -12.80 -4.88
N HIS A 22 -7.35 -12.74 -3.62
CA HIS A 22 -8.74 -12.92 -3.19
C HIS A 22 -9.51 -11.59 -3.02
N GLY A 23 -9.03 -10.51 -3.66
CA GLY A 23 -9.65 -9.17 -3.61
C GLY A 23 -11.16 -9.12 -3.90
N LYS A 24 -11.67 -10.04 -4.73
CA LYS A 24 -13.11 -10.12 -5.06
C LYS A 24 -13.97 -10.58 -3.88
N THR A 25 -13.43 -11.38 -2.96
CA THR A 25 -14.17 -11.92 -1.81
C THR A 25 -13.95 -11.11 -0.54
N ASN A 26 -12.73 -10.59 -0.33
CA ASN A 26 -12.38 -9.84 0.88
C ASN A 26 -12.45 -8.31 0.72
N GLY A 27 -12.67 -7.78 -0.49
CA GLY A 27 -12.71 -6.35 -0.78
C GLY A 27 -11.34 -5.66 -0.80
N PHE A 28 -10.25 -6.39 -0.54
CA PHE A 28 -8.88 -5.88 -0.52
C PHE A 28 -8.14 -6.23 -1.81
N GLY A 29 -8.32 -5.40 -2.84
CA GLY A 29 -7.64 -5.57 -4.12
C GLY A 29 -6.15 -5.21 -4.08
N GLY A 30 -5.38 -5.70 -5.06
CA GLY A 30 -3.93 -5.46 -5.15
C GLY A 30 -3.48 -4.02 -5.42
N ARG A 31 -4.41 -3.05 -5.53
CA ARG A 31 -4.09 -1.61 -5.54
C ARG A 31 -4.27 -0.95 -4.17
N GLN A 32 -5.17 -1.47 -3.34
CA GLN A 32 -5.52 -0.89 -2.03
C GLN A 32 -4.69 -1.52 -0.91
N LEU A 33 -4.58 -2.84 -0.90
CA LEU A 33 -3.92 -3.57 0.18
C LEU A 33 -2.45 -3.16 0.37
N PRO A 34 -1.61 -3.03 -0.69
CA PRO A 34 -0.22 -2.60 -0.50
C PRO A 34 -0.09 -1.19 0.09
N ARG A 35 -1.01 -0.29 -0.25
CA ARG A 35 -1.04 1.07 0.32
C ARG A 35 -1.36 1.05 1.81
N MET A 36 -2.31 0.21 2.24
CA MET A 36 -2.66 0.06 3.66
C MET A 36 -1.52 -0.61 4.44
N ALA A 37 -0.86 -1.60 3.81
CA ALA A 37 0.25 -2.33 4.39
C ALA A 37 1.48 -1.45 4.69
N ALA A 38 1.55 -0.25 4.10
CA ALA A 38 2.62 0.72 4.33
C ALA A 38 2.78 1.17 5.77
N TRP A 39 1.69 1.13 6.55
CA TRP A 39 1.74 1.43 7.98
C TRP A 39 2.69 0.46 8.73
N TRP A 40 2.76 -0.79 8.27
CA TRP A 40 3.64 -1.82 8.86
C TRP A 40 4.96 -1.99 8.10
N ALA A 41 4.97 -1.73 6.79
CA ALA A 41 6.16 -1.87 5.96
C ALA A 41 7.22 -0.80 6.25
N PHE A 42 6.80 0.40 6.66
CA PHE A 42 7.68 1.53 6.96
C PHE A 42 7.45 2.06 8.35
N GLU A 43 8.54 2.42 9.04
CA GLU A 43 8.49 3.10 10.32
C GLU A 43 7.84 4.49 10.15
N GLN A 44 6.70 4.69 10.82
CA GLN A 44 6.04 5.99 10.88
C GLN A 44 6.67 6.81 12.00
N LYS A 45 7.16 7.99 11.66
CA LYS A 45 7.72 8.94 12.64
C LYS A 45 6.76 10.08 12.84
N ASP A 46 6.59 10.49 14.09
CA ASP A 46 5.89 11.73 14.38
C ASP A 46 6.72 12.89 13.83
N THR A 47 6.11 13.64 12.92
CA THR A 47 6.73 14.81 12.28
C THR A 47 6.44 16.10 13.03
N GLY A 48 5.67 16.06 14.12
CA GLY A 48 5.26 17.23 14.90
C GLY A 48 4.28 18.17 14.17
N SER A 49 3.85 17.80 12.96
CA SER A 49 2.98 18.64 12.11
C SER A 49 1.51 18.15 12.09
N GLY A 50 1.13 17.41 13.13
CA GLY A 50 -0.21 16.89 13.33
C GLY A 50 -0.67 15.94 12.20
N PHE A 51 -1.98 15.91 11.96
CA PHE A 51 -2.58 15.01 10.99
C PHE A 51 -2.07 15.21 9.55
N ASP A 52 -1.87 16.46 9.11
CA ASP A 52 -1.49 16.75 7.72
C ASP A 52 -0.10 16.17 7.38
N GLY A 53 0.88 16.35 8.26
CA GLY A 53 2.19 15.75 8.04
C GLY A 53 2.22 14.25 8.23
N GLY A 54 1.49 13.72 9.21
CA GLY A 54 1.31 12.27 9.37
C GLY A 54 0.71 11.63 8.11
N TYR A 55 -0.33 12.25 7.55
CA TYR A 55 -0.97 11.79 6.32
C TYR A 55 -0.03 11.86 5.12
N LYS A 56 0.75 12.94 4.96
CA LYS A 56 1.77 13.06 3.89
C LYS A 56 2.90 12.05 4.03
N ALA A 57 3.33 11.76 5.27
CA ALA A 57 4.34 10.74 5.54
C ALA A 57 3.83 9.34 5.20
N TRP A 58 2.61 9.01 5.66
CA TRP A 58 1.93 7.76 5.30
C TRP A 58 1.74 7.64 3.78
N GLN A 59 1.34 8.71 3.10
CA GLN A 59 1.15 8.70 1.64
C GLN A 59 2.44 8.33 0.90
N LYS A 60 3.59 8.87 1.31
CA LYS A 60 4.90 8.49 0.75
C LYS A 60 5.24 7.02 1.01
N ALA A 61 4.98 6.53 2.22
CA ALA A 61 5.16 5.11 2.55
C ALA A 61 4.23 4.21 1.73
N ALA A 62 2.97 4.63 1.51
CA ALA A 62 1.99 3.93 0.70
C ALA A 62 2.41 3.79 -0.76
N ASP A 63 2.94 4.88 -1.33
CA ASP A 63 3.48 4.87 -2.69
C ASP A 63 4.70 3.93 -2.76
N ALA A 64 5.65 4.05 -1.84
CA ALA A 64 6.83 3.17 -1.78
C ALA A 64 6.48 1.68 -1.62
N THR A 65 5.52 1.35 -0.75
CA THR A 65 5.06 -0.04 -0.54
C THR A 65 4.38 -0.59 -1.80
N THR A 66 3.64 0.26 -2.51
CA THR A 66 3.02 -0.10 -3.79
C THR A 66 4.09 -0.42 -4.84
N HIS A 67 5.15 0.40 -4.93
CA HIS A 67 6.29 0.11 -5.80
C HIS A 67 6.93 -1.24 -5.48
N LEU A 68 7.20 -1.51 -4.20
CA LEU A 68 7.80 -2.78 -3.76
C LEU A 68 6.89 -3.99 -3.99
N PHE A 69 5.58 -3.84 -3.84
CA PHE A 69 4.63 -4.90 -4.13
C PHE A 69 4.62 -5.27 -5.61
N PHE A 70 4.56 -4.27 -6.49
CA PHE A 70 4.58 -4.52 -7.93
C PHE A 70 5.96 -5.00 -8.43
N SER A 71 7.07 -4.60 -7.81
CA SER A 71 8.37 -5.18 -8.13
C SER A 71 8.47 -6.64 -7.67
N TYR A 72 7.93 -6.97 -6.50
CA TYR A 72 7.80 -8.34 -6.02
C TYR A 72 7.01 -9.21 -7.00
N LEU A 73 5.81 -8.78 -7.43
CA LEU A 73 5.02 -9.53 -8.41
C LEU A 73 5.78 -9.76 -9.74
N ARG A 74 6.53 -8.76 -10.23
CA ARG A 74 7.38 -8.92 -11.42
C ARG A 74 8.54 -9.89 -11.18
N SER A 75 9.12 -9.90 -9.98
CA SER A 75 10.20 -10.84 -9.66
C SER A 75 9.75 -12.31 -9.68
N LEU A 76 8.46 -12.57 -9.47
CA LEU A 76 7.86 -13.90 -9.60
C LEU A 76 7.57 -14.32 -11.05
N THR A 77 7.67 -13.38 -12.00
CA THR A 77 7.33 -13.60 -13.41
C THR A 77 8.54 -13.24 -14.28
N PRO A 78 9.46 -14.18 -14.55
CA PRO A 78 10.57 -13.92 -15.46
C PRO A 78 10.07 -13.51 -16.85
N GLU A 79 10.64 -12.46 -17.45
CA GLU A 79 10.23 -11.95 -18.78
C GLU A 79 10.38 -13.00 -19.91
N GLU A 80 11.17 -14.05 -19.69
CA GLU A 80 11.41 -15.13 -20.65
C GLU A 80 10.85 -16.46 -20.11
N GLY A 81 9.53 -16.60 -20.15
CA GLY A 81 8.88 -17.88 -19.89
C GLY A 81 9.11 -18.86 -21.04
N LEU A 82 10.20 -19.62 -21.00
CA LEU A 82 10.44 -20.80 -21.88
C LEU A 82 9.30 -21.83 -21.87
N THR A 83 8.35 -21.72 -20.92
CA THR A 83 7.22 -22.65 -20.74
C THR A 83 5.85 -21.98 -20.66
N GLY A 84 5.75 -20.64 -20.67
CA GLY A 84 4.46 -19.92 -20.63
C GLY A 84 3.60 -20.12 -19.37
N ILE A 85 4.12 -20.76 -18.31
CA ILE A 85 3.37 -20.99 -17.06
C ILE A 85 3.71 -19.87 -16.07
N THR A 86 2.76 -18.98 -15.82
CA THR A 86 2.86 -17.94 -14.80
C THR A 86 2.64 -18.55 -13.41
N LEU A 87 3.52 -18.24 -12.45
CA LEU A 87 3.38 -18.64 -11.04
C LEU A 87 2.32 -17.82 -10.30
N LEU A 88 1.81 -16.75 -10.93
CA LEU A 88 0.84 -15.83 -10.34
C LEU A 88 -0.61 -16.29 -10.57
N PRO A 89 -1.50 -16.12 -9.58
CA PRO A 89 -2.94 -16.19 -9.81
C PRO A 89 -3.37 -15.22 -10.93
N ARG A 90 -4.29 -15.66 -11.80
CA ARG A 90 -4.79 -14.87 -12.95
C ARG A 90 -5.28 -13.46 -12.57
N SER A 91 -5.81 -13.28 -11.36
CA SER A 91 -6.26 -11.97 -10.86
C SER A 91 -5.09 -10.99 -10.69
N LEU A 92 -3.97 -11.46 -10.15
CA LEU A 92 -2.75 -10.66 -9.97
C LEU A 92 -2.00 -10.48 -11.29
N GLU A 93 -1.98 -11.48 -12.15
CA GLU A 93 -1.40 -11.38 -13.49
C GLU A 93 -2.12 -10.31 -14.32
N LYS A 94 -3.46 -10.34 -14.33
CA LYS A 94 -4.28 -9.31 -14.96
C LYS A 94 -3.97 -7.92 -14.38
N LEU A 95 -3.92 -7.81 -13.05
CA LEU A 95 -3.60 -6.54 -12.38
C LEU A 95 -2.22 -6.02 -12.79
N LEU A 96 -1.22 -6.90 -12.89
CA LEU A 96 0.15 -6.56 -13.26
C LEU A 96 0.21 -6.02 -14.71
N ASN A 97 -0.45 -6.70 -15.65
CA ASN A 97 -0.54 -6.29 -17.05
C ASN A 97 -1.28 -4.96 -17.23
N GLU A 98 -2.31 -4.70 -16.42
CA GLU A 98 -3.04 -3.42 -16.43
C GLU A 98 -2.29 -2.27 -15.74
N THR A 99 -1.18 -2.55 -15.06
CA THR A 99 -0.46 -1.53 -14.28
C THR A 99 0.86 -1.19 -14.97
N GLU A 100 0.82 -0.10 -15.73
CA GLU A 100 2.01 0.55 -16.25
C GLU A 100 2.92 0.98 -15.09
N TYR A 101 4.22 0.79 -15.27
CA TYR A 101 5.22 1.20 -14.29
C TYR A 101 5.86 2.53 -14.72
N PRO A 102 5.99 3.52 -13.81
CA PRO A 102 5.68 3.48 -12.39
C PRO A 102 4.17 3.49 -12.10
N PRO A 103 3.69 2.73 -11.08
CA PRO A 103 2.27 2.67 -10.73
C PRO A 103 1.76 4.06 -10.32
N ILE A 104 0.75 4.54 -11.02
CA ILE A 104 0.07 5.80 -10.71
C ILE A 104 -1.03 5.52 -9.70
N THR A 105 -1.17 6.38 -8.68
CA THR A 105 -2.30 6.31 -7.75
C THR A 105 -3.60 6.64 -8.51
N PRO A 106 -4.54 5.70 -8.64
CA PRO A 106 -5.79 5.97 -9.34
C PRO A 106 -6.61 7.03 -8.60
N PRO A 107 -7.25 7.98 -9.30
CA PRO A 107 -8.09 9.00 -8.68
C PRO A 107 -9.29 8.40 -7.94
N THR A 108 -9.71 7.19 -8.29
CA THR A 108 -10.80 6.46 -7.61
C THR A 108 -10.47 6.04 -6.18
N LEU A 109 -9.20 6.07 -5.77
CA LEU A 109 -8.81 5.79 -4.38
C LEU A 109 -8.92 7.02 -3.46
N VAL A 110 -9.23 8.20 -4.01
CA VAL A 110 -9.28 9.45 -3.27
C VAL A 110 -10.66 10.10 -3.45
N SER A 111 -11.29 10.45 -2.33
CA SER A 111 -12.50 11.27 -2.34
C SER A 111 -12.17 12.68 -1.86
N LYS A 112 -12.68 13.69 -2.57
CA LYS A 112 -12.58 15.08 -2.12
C LYS A 112 -13.72 15.36 -1.15
N THR A 113 -13.38 15.85 0.02
CA THR A 113 -14.35 16.30 1.03
C THR A 113 -13.93 17.64 1.61
N ASN A 114 -14.88 18.40 2.14
CA ASN A 114 -14.61 19.67 2.79
C ASN A 114 -13.93 19.44 4.15
N LYS A 115 -12.81 20.12 4.37
CA LYS A 115 -12.13 20.10 5.67
C LYS A 115 -12.84 21.06 6.62
N LEU A 116 -13.60 20.53 7.57
CA LEU A 116 -14.17 21.31 8.68
C LEU A 116 -13.13 21.42 9.80
N VAL A 117 -12.80 22.64 10.19
CA VAL A 117 -11.90 22.91 11.33
C VAL A 117 -12.71 23.63 12.39
N MET A 118 -12.90 22.98 13.55
CA MET A 118 -13.40 23.67 14.74
C MET A 118 -12.23 24.36 15.43
N LEU A 119 -12.33 25.68 15.55
CA LEU A 119 -11.43 26.48 16.37
C LEU A 119 -12.13 26.70 17.71
N VAL A 120 -11.58 26.14 18.78
CA VAL A 120 -12.06 26.40 20.14
C VAL A 120 -11.23 27.54 20.69
N ASP A 121 -11.84 28.72 20.79
CA ASP A 121 -11.17 29.95 21.23
C ASP A 121 -11.21 30.10 22.75
N THR A 122 -12.29 29.66 23.38
CA THR A 122 -12.47 29.67 24.84
C THR A 122 -13.18 28.39 25.28
N VAL A 123 -12.54 27.68 26.21
CA VAL A 123 -13.17 26.60 26.99
C VAL A 123 -13.71 27.20 28.28
N SER A 124 -14.91 26.80 28.70
CA SER A 124 -15.44 27.22 29.99
C SER A 124 -14.48 26.78 31.11
N PRO A 125 -14.18 27.64 32.09
CA PRO A 125 -13.32 27.27 33.21
C PRO A 125 -13.98 26.23 34.15
N THR A 126 -15.29 25.99 34.00
CA THR A 126 -16.01 24.97 34.76
C THR A 126 -16.21 23.70 33.91
N PRO A 127 -16.02 22.50 34.50
CA PRO A 127 -16.26 21.23 33.83
C PRO A 127 -17.76 20.83 33.79
N PHE A 128 -18.66 21.79 34.04
CA PHE A 128 -20.11 21.68 34.01
C PHE A 128 -20.70 22.94 33.37
#